data_AF-A0A1E7PT17-F1
#
_entry.id   AF-A0A1E7PT17-F1
#
_cell.length_a   1.000
_cell.length_b   1.000
_cell.length_c   1.000
_cell.angle_alpha   90.00
_cell.angle_beta   90.00
_cell.angle_gamma   90.00
#
_symmetry.space_group_name_H-M   'P 1'
#
loop_
_entity.id
_entity.type
_entity.pdbx_description
1 polymer ?
#
loop_
_entity_poly.entity_id
_entity_poly.type
_entity_poly.pdbx_seq_one_letter_code
_entity_poly.pdbx_strand_id
1 'polypeptide(L)'
;MSLMNSLARIGASLSQASGQRAQAAATHKAEPPVGKPGEAQATDSVTLSGGVATKAASRLAVHQYKSDVGQDTVMLKETLRHKLAEYRLHPDTQVTVSKSDSGALILAGGIPADKKLQIEQDLNNDKAFRQAFARLSVTEPALTFVDTALKLNQAYGVNNSLLDALVSDNQQFNGLGDLVHRYDNLRQTLGNLQAEARATQHTYAVRLNARA
;
A
#
# COMPACT_ATOMS: atom_id res chain seq x y z
N MET A 1 28.41 -19.80 36.61
CA MET A 1 27.56 -20.99 36.86
C MET A 1 26.17 -20.52 37.26
N SER A 2 25.20 -20.75 36.37
CA SER A 2 23.73 -20.80 36.49
C SER A 2 22.94 -19.88 37.44
N LEU A 3 21.82 -19.38 36.91
CA LEU A 3 20.48 -19.15 37.51
C LEU A 3 19.76 -18.14 36.57
N MET A 4 19.22 -18.54 35.41
CA MET A 4 17.88 -19.15 35.31
C MET A 4 16.94 -18.68 36.43
N ASN A 5 16.15 -17.63 36.16
CA ASN A 5 14.75 -17.46 36.61
C ASN A 5 14.27 -16.02 36.37
N SER A 6 13.54 -15.80 35.27
CA SER A 6 12.42 -14.84 35.23
C SER A 6 11.70 -14.96 33.88
N LEU A 7 11.01 -16.08 33.70
CA LEU A 7 9.95 -16.27 32.71
C LEU A 7 8.70 -16.71 33.49
N ALA A 8 7.55 -16.24 33.03
CA ALA A 8 6.18 -16.59 33.43
C ALA A 8 5.56 -15.77 34.58
N ARG A 9 4.59 -14.92 34.23
CA ARG A 9 3.15 -15.08 34.55
C ARG A 9 2.44 -13.72 34.43
N ILE A 10 1.78 -13.49 33.30
CA ILE A 10 0.59 -12.62 33.26
C ILE A 10 -0.49 -13.46 32.59
N GLY A 11 -1.28 -14.11 33.43
CA GLY A 11 -2.48 -14.81 33.04
C GLY A 11 -3.71 -14.06 33.56
N ALA A 12 -4.80 -14.21 32.81
CA ALA A 12 -6.17 -14.26 33.29
C ALA A 12 -6.77 -13.01 33.97
N SER A 13 -7.39 -12.17 33.14
CA SER A 13 -8.74 -11.62 33.38
C SER A 13 -9.27 -11.26 31.98
N LEU A 14 -10.49 -11.51 31.54
CA LEU A 14 -11.75 -11.61 32.25
C LEU A 14 -12.72 -12.27 31.26
N SER A 15 -12.99 -13.56 31.46
CA SER A 15 -14.13 -14.26 30.86
C SER A 15 -15.27 -14.13 31.86
N GLN A 16 -16.13 -13.12 31.70
CA GLN A 16 -17.32 -12.93 32.53
C GLN A 16 -18.30 -11.98 31.83
N ALA A 17 -19.11 -12.51 30.92
CA ALA A 17 -20.33 -11.86 30.45
C ALA A 17 -21.31 -12.92 29.91
N SER A 18 -21.64 -13.90 30.75
CA SER A 18 -22.78 -14.78 30.54
C SER A 18 -23.50 -15.01 31.87
N GLY A 19 -24.74 -14.54 31.93
CA GLY A 19 -25.71 -14.92 32.96
C GLY A 19 -26.07 -13.83 33.96
N GLN A 20 -27.18 -13.12 33.71
CA GLN A 20 -28.31 -13.01 34.63
C GLN A 20 -29.36 -12.00 34.10
N ARG A 21 -30.42 -12.53 33.47
CA ARG A 21 -31.75 -11.90 33.50
C ARG A 21 -32.84 -12.99 33.39
N ALA A 22 -33.14 -13.59 34.54
CA ALA A 22 -34.47 -14.12 34.88
C ALA A 22 -35.39 -12.92 35.24
N GLN A 23 -36.72 -12.90 35.18
CA GLN A 23 -37.83 -13.81 34.91
C GLN A 23 -39.12 -12.94 34.85
N ALA A 24 -40.14 -13.33 34.06
CA ALA A 24 -41.59 -13.13 34.30
C ALA A 24 -42.34 -13.72 33.08
N ALA A 25 -42.83 -14.97 33.13
CA ALA A 25 -44.13 -15.43 33.67
C ALA A 25 -45.34 -14.98 32.85
N ALA A 26 -45.88 -15.88 32.00
CA ALA A 26 -47.31 -16.14 31.82
C ALA A 26 -47.54 -17.35 30.89
N THR A 27 -47.94 -18.46 31.52
CA THR A 27 -48.92 -19.48 31.13
C THR A 27 -49.54 -19.40 29.73
N HIS A 28 -49.48 -20.47 28.94
CA HIS A 28 -50.64 -21.13 28.31
C HIS A 28 -50.24 -22.52 27.75
N LYS A 29 -51.20 -23.44 27.90
CA LYS A 29 -51.18 -24.89 27.70
C LYS A 29 -51.84 -25.22 26.35
N ALA A 30 -51.25 -26.07 25.50
CA ALA A 30 -51.93 -27.10 24.67
C ALA A 30 -51.02 -27.71 23.59
N GLU A 31 -51.12 -29.04 23.51
CA GLU A 31 -50.83 -30.08 22.49
C GLU A 31 -50.23 -29.79 21.08
N PRO A 32 -49.59 -30.82 20.48
CA PRO A 32 -49.04 -30.80 19.13
C PRO A 32 -50.09 -31.25 18.09
N PRO A 33 -49.92 -30.86 16.81
CA PRO A 33 -50.32 -31.73 15.71
C PRO A 33 -49.16 -32.04 14.76
N VAL A 34 -49.08 -33.34 14.47
CA VAL A 34 -48.33 -33.97 13.38
C VAL A 34 -49.15 -33.88 12.09
N GLY A 35 -48.46 -33.66 10.96
CA GLY A 35 -48.94 -33.91 9.58
C GLY A 35 -49.35 -32.64 8.85
N LYS A 36 -48.97 -32.36 7.59
CA LYS A 36 -48.56 -33.23 6.47
C LYS A 36 -47.80 -32.38 5.41
N PRO A 37 -47.13 -33.03 4.44
CA PRO A 37 -46.17 -32.42 3.51
C PRO A 37 -46.88 -31.75 2.32
N GLY A 38 -46.37 -30.61 1.89
CA GLY A 38 -46.89 -29.90 0.73
C GLY A 38 -45.94 -28.81 0.26
N GLU A 39 -45.62 -28.89 -1.03
CA GLU A 39 -45.11 -27.83 -1.89
C GLU A 39 -43.65 -27.42 -1.75
N ALA A 40 -42.86 -28.11 -2.58
CA ALA A 40 -41.73 -27.56 -3.30
C ALA A 40 -41.91 -26.08 -3.64
N GLN A 41 -41.15 -25.22 -2.97
CA GLN A 41 -40.62 -24.03 -3.61
C GLN A 41 -39.17 -24.34 -3.96
N ALA A 42 -39.00 -24.63 -5.25
CA ALA A 42 -37.72 -24.65 -5.91
C ALA A 42 -36.99 -23.34 -5.59
N THR A 43 -35.94 -23.46 -4.78
CA THR A 43 -34.60 -22.96 -5.10
C THR A 43 -34.59 -21.77 -6.07
N ASP A 44 -34.79 -20.58 -5.55
CA ASP A 44 -34.11 -19.40 -6.11
C ASP A 44 -33.10 -18.88 -5.09
N SER A 45 -32.31 -19.80 -4.53
CA SER A 45 -31.01 -19.42 -4.01
C SER A 45 -30.12 -19.20 -5.23
N VAL A 46 -30.09 -17.96 -5.72
CA VAL A 46 -29.05 -17.48 -6.62
C VAL A 46 -27.74 -17.62 -5.85
N THR A 47 -27.14 -18.80 -5.98
CA THR A 47 -25.77 -19.03 -5.60
C THR A 47 -24.99 -18.39 -6.74
N LEU A 48 -24.45 -17.19 -6.52
CA LEU A 48 -23.41 -16.66 -7.38
C LEU A 48 -22.22 -17.62 -7.27
N SER A 49 -22.25 -18.69 -8.06
CA SER A 49 -21.16 -19.62 -8.29
C SER A 49 -20.10 -18.94 -9.16
N GLY A 50 -19.70 -17.75 -8.74
CA GLY A 50 -18.56 -16.98 -9.21
C GLY A 50 -17.60 -16.76 -8.04
N GLY A 51 -17.57 -17.70 -7.09
CA GLY A 51 -16.50 -17.81 -6.11
C GLY A 51 -15.21 -18.19 -6.83
N VAL A 52 -14.72 -17.30 -7.69
CA VAL A 52 -13.35 -17.32 -8.16
C VAL A 52 -12.52 -17.32 -6.89
N ALA A 53 -11.78 -18.41 -6.67
CA ALA A 53 -10.86 -18.54 -5.55
C ALA A 53 -10.21 -17.18 -5.30
N THR A 54 -10.31 -16.67 -4.07
CA THR A 54 -9.79 -15.34 -3.71
C THR A 54 -8.34 -15.27 -4.18
N LYS A 55 -8.13 -14.68 -5.36
CA LYS A 55 -6.82 -14.68 -6.03
C LYS A 55 -5.83 -14.00 -5.09
N ALA A 56 -4.56 -14.41 -5.13
CA ALA A 56 -3.55 -13.86 -4.25
C ALA A 56 -3.52 -12.33 -4.24
N ALA A 57 -3.87 -11.70 -5.37
CA ALA A 57 -4.06 -10.25 -5.51
C ALA A 57 -5.11 -9.64 -4.56
N SER A 58 -6.21 -10.34 -4.26
CA SER A 58 -7.24 -9.87 -3.32
C SER A 58 -6.76 -9.82 -1.86
N ARG A 59 -5.64 -10.47 -1.54
CA ARG A 59 -5.06 -10.57 -0.20
C ARG A 59 -3.90 -9.60 0.04
N LEU A 60 -3.61 -8.71 -0.92
CA LEU A 60 -2.55 -7.72 -0.82
C LEU A 60 -2.86 -6.68 0.28
N ALA A 61 -1.89 -6.40 1.14
CA ALA A 61 -2.00 -5.38 2.19
C ALA A 61 -1.75 -3.97 1.64
N VAL A 62 -2.48 -3.59 0.58
CA VAL A 62 -2.29 -2.31 -0.13
C VAL A 62 -2.38 -1.09 0.80
N HIS A 63 -3.24 -1.17 1.82
CA HIS A 63 -3.37 -0.09 2.79
C HIS A 63 -2.08 0.12 3.60
N GLN A 64 -1.41 -0.96 4.03
CA GLN A 64 -0.13 -0.87 4.73
C GLN A 64 0.94 -0.27 3.81
N TYR A 65 1.01 -0.74 2.56
CA TYR A 65 1.99 -0.23 1.60
C TYR A 65 1.80 1.27 1.31
N LYS A 66 0.54 1.72 1.23
CA LYS A 66 0.20 3.15 1.11
C LYS A 66 0.62 3.95 2.34
N SER A 67 0.49 3.38 3.54
CA SER A 67 0.95 4.01 4.78
C SER A 67 2.47 4.21 4.77
N ASP A 68 3.22 3.17 4.41
CA ASP A 68 4.70 3.21 4.39
C ASP A 68 5.21 4.25 3.38
N VAL A 69 4.65 4.25 2.16
CA VAL A 69 4.96 5.24 1.12
C VAL A 69 4.51 6.65 1.53
N GLY A 70 3.38 6.75 2.23
CA GLY A 70 2.88 8.00 2.80
C GLY A 70 3.83 8.62 3.82
N GLN A 71 4.41 7.80 4.70
CA GLN A 71 5.40 8.26 5.68
C GLN A 71 6.64 8.85 5.02
N ASP A 72 7.20 8.14 4.02
CA ASP A 72 8.34 8.65 3.26
C ASP A 72 7.96 9.97 2.53
N THR A 73 6.78 10.03 1.91
CA THR A 73 6.29 11.23 1.22
C THR A 73 6.17 12.43 2.17
N VAL A 74 5.62 12.24 3.36
CA VAL A 74 5.48 13.30 4.37
C VAL A 74 6.86 13.78 4.83
N MET A 75 7.79 12.85 5.09
CA MET A 75 9.16 13.20 5.47
C MET A 75 9.83 14.05 4.39
N LEU A 76 9.75 13.64 3.12
CA LEU A 76 10.33 14.41 2.01
C LEU A 76 9.71 15.80 1.89
N LYS A 77 8.38 15.91 1.96
CA LYS A 77 7.68 17.19 1.88
C LYS A 77 8.11 18.12 3.00
N GLU A 78 8.23 17.60 4.22
CA GLU A 78 8.64 18.39 5.38
C GLU A 78 10.10 18.86 5.28
N THR A 79 11.02 17.98 4.87
CA THR A 79 12.42 18.37 4.64
C THR A 79 12.53 19.45 3.57
N LEU A 80 11.81 19.31 2.44
CA LEU A 80 11.79 20.33 1.40
C LEU A 80 11.19 21.65 1.89
N ARG A 81 10.09 21.60 2.64
CA ARG A 81 9.47 22.79 3.24
C ARG A 81 10.44 23.51 4.17
N HIS A 82 11.15 22.77 5.01
CA HIS A 82 12.17 23.30 5.90
C HIS A 82 13.32 23.95 5.12
N LYS A 83 13.82 23.29 4.07
CA LYS A 83 14.86 23.84 3.20
C LYS A 83 14.40 25.10 2.48
N LEU A 84 13.20 25.13 1.92
CA LEU A 84 12.66 26.35 1.32
C LEU A 84 12.60 27.51 2.32
N ALA A 85 12.17 27.25 3.55
CA ALA A 85 12.13 28.27 4.60
C ALA A 85 13.54 28.78 5.00
N GLU A 86 14.52 27.87 5.13
CA GLU A 86 15.92 28.20 5.44
C GLU A 86 16.50 29.20 4.43
N TYR A 87 16.21 29.00 3.13
CA TYR A 87 16.65 29.88 2.05
C TYR A 87 15.69 31.05 1.75
N ARG A 88 14.73 31.33 2.65
CA ARG A 88 13.71 32.41 2.52
C ARG A 88 12.92 32.33 1.21
N LEU A 89 12.60 31.13 0.76
CA LEU A 89 11.71 30.86 -0.37
C LEU A 89 10.29 30.67 0.14
N HIS A 90 9.31 30.95 -0.71
CA HIS A 90 7.91 30.76 -0.34
C HIS A 90 7.60 29.26 -0.24
N PRO A 91 6.81 28.79 0.75
CA PRO A 91 6.42 27.38 0.82
C PRO A 91 5.64 26.91 -0.41
N ASP A 92 4.97 27.82 -1.13
CA ASP A 92 4.26 27.48 -2.38
C ASP A 92 5.16 27.50 -3.63
N THR A 93 6.46 27.70 -3.47
CA THR A 93 7.40 27.56 -4.59
C THR A 93 7.32 26.14 -5.13
N GLN A 94 7.01 25.99 -6.42
CA GLN A 94 6.98 24.68 -7.07
C GLN A 94 8.40 24.12 -7.18
N VAL A 95 8.59 22.94 -6.59
CA VAL A 95 9.86 22.22 -6.62
C VAL A 95 9.62 20.82 -7.16
N THR A 96 10.47 20.42 -8.09
CA THR A 96 10.55 19.06 -8.59
C THR A 96 11.91 18.51 -8.21
N VAL A 97 11.93 17.36 -7.54
CA VAL A 97 13.17 16.66 -7.23
C VAL A 97 13.25 15.46 -8.16
N SER A 98 14.38 15.33 -8.85
CA SER A 98 14.67 14.17 -9.70
C SER A 98 16.08 13.66 -9.41
N LYS A 99 16.34 12.44 -9.91
CA LYS A 99 17.65 11.82 -9.84
C LYS A 99 18.37 12.02 -11.18
N SER A 100 19.61 12.50 -11.15
CA SER A 100 20.49 12.57 -12.31
C SER A 100 21.02 11.19 -12.70
N ASP A 101 21.66 11.09 -13.87
CA ASP A 101 22.32 9.85 -14.34
C ASP A 101 23.47 9.42 -13.41
N SER A 102 24.13 10.39 -12.76
CA SER A 102 25.14 10.15 -11.73
C SER A 102 24.56 9.70 -10.38
N GLY A 103 23.23 9.68 -10.25
CA GLY A 103 22.52 9.29 -9.05
C GLY A 103 22.41 10.39 -7.98
N ALA A 104 22.84 11.61 -8.30
CA ALA A 104 22.66 12.79 -7.45
C ALA A 104 21.23 13.31 -7.56
N LEU A 105 20.76 13.95 -6.48
CA LEU A 105 19.48 14.64 -6.48
C LEU A 105 19.65 16.01 -7.13
N ILE A 106 18.77 16.32 -8.07
CA ILE A 106 18.70 17.61 -8.76
C ILE A 106 17.33 18.22 -8.54
N LEU A 107 17.30 19.54 -8.43
CA LEU A 107 16.10 20.33 -8.25
C LEU A 107 15.75 21.08 -9.53
N ALA A 108 14.48 21.10 -9.86
CA ALA A 108 13.93 21.96 -10.91
C ALA A 108 12.74 22.75 -10.34
N GLY A 109 12.49 23.93 -10.90
CA GLY A 109 11.35 24.76 -10.50
C GLY A 109 11.71 26.23 -10.32
N GLY A 110 10.81 26.96 -9.65
CA GLY A 110 10.88 28.41 -9.46
C GLY A 110 11.88 28.86 -8.39
N ILE A 111 13.08 28.28 -8.37
CA ILE A 111 14.14 28.59 -7.40
C ILE A 111 15.29 29.32 -8.13
N PRO A 112 15.80 30.45 -7.59
CA PRO A 112 16.99 31.11 -8.13
C PRO A 112 18.21 30.17 -8.18
N ALA A 113 19.04 30.28 -9.22
CA ALA A 113 20.14 29.35 -9.48
C ALA A 113 21.14 29.22 -8.31
N ASP A 114 21.50 30.33 -7.66
CA ASP A 114 22.44 30.33 -6.52
C ASP A 114 21.90 29.52 -5.34
N LYS A 115 20.61 29.71 -5.02
CA LYS A 115 19.94 28.97 -3.93
C LYS A 115 19.69 27.52 -4.31
N LYS A 116 19.38 27.25 -5.57
CA LYS A 116 19.14 25.90 -6.09
C LYS A 116 20.37 25.02 -5.85
N LEU A 117 21.57 25.48 -6.20
CA LEU A 117 22.80 24.69 -6.03
C LEU A 117 23.06 24.36 -4.56
N GLN A 118 22.82 25.34 -3.66
CA GLN A 118 22.98 25.17 -2.21
C GLN A 118 21.97 24.14 -1.65
N ILE A 119 20.70 24.25 -2.05
CA ILE A 119 19.66 23.29 -1.65
C ILE A 119 19.97 21.89 -2.20
N GLU A 120 20.40 21.76 -3.46
CA GLU A 120 20.80 20.48 -4.03
C GLU A 120 21.95 19.86 -3.24
N GLN A 121 22.97 20.63 -2.90
CA GLN A 121 24.10 20.16 -2.10
C GLN A 121 23.65 19.67 -0.72
N ASP A 122 22.80 20.43 -0.04
CA ASP A 122 22.23 20.05 1.26
C ASP A 122 21.44 18.74 1.18
N LEU A 123 20.57 18.60 0.18
CA LEU A 123 19.76 17.40 0.00
C LEU A 123 20.60 16.18 -0.38
N ASN A 124 21.71 16.36 -1.09
CA ASN A 124 22.65 15.30 -1.39
C ASN A 124 23.50 14.88 -0.17
N ASN A 125 23.71 15.79 0.78
CA ASN A 125 24.38 15.51 2.05
C ASN A 125 23.45 14.81 3.06
N ASP A 126 22.14 15.02 2.97
CA ASP A 126 21.15 14.34 3.81
C ASP A 126 20.94 12.88 3.37
N LYS A 127 21.52 11.96 4.15
CA LYS A 127 21.40 10.52 3.93
C LYS A 127 19.95 10.03 4.07
N ALA A 128 19.19 10.55 5.04
CA ALA A 128 17.82 10.12 5.28
C ALA A 128 16.92 10.52 4.11
N PHE A 129 17.06 11.78 3.65
CA PHE A 129 16.35 12.28 2.48
C PHE A 129 16.66 11.46 1.23
N ARG A 130 17.95 11.22 0.95
CA ARG A 130 18.36 10.40 -0.21
C ARG A 130 17.80 8.99 -0.18
N GLN A 131 17.81 8.35 0.99
CA GLN A 131 17.29 6.99 1.14
C GLN A 131 15.77 6.95 0.96
N ALA A 132 15.03 7.87 1.56
CA ALA A 132 13.59 7.95 1.40
C ALA A 132 13.19 8.29 -0.03
N PHE A 133 13.88 9.24 -0.69
CA PHE A 133 13.64 9.55 -2.10
C PHE A 133 13.93 8.34 -2.99
N ALA A 134 15.04 7.62 -2.74
CA ALA A 134 15.35 6.41 -3.47
C ALA A 134 14.26 5.34 -3.31
N ARG A 135 13.79 5.08 -2.08
CA ARG A 135 12.68 4.14 -1.84
C ARG A 135 11.40 4.60 -2.54
N LEU A 136 11.01 5.86 -2.38
CA LEU A 136 9.81 6.42 -2.97
C LEU A 136 9.82 6.29 -4.50
N SER A 137 10.97 6.57 -5.12
CA SER A 137 11.12 6.54 -6.57
C SER A 137 10.87 5.19 -7.23
N VAL A 138 11.09 4.12 -6.48
CA VAL A 138 10.90 2.75 -6.95
C VAL A 138 9.53 2.20 -6.50
N THR A 139 9.10 2.57 -5.29
CA THR A 139 7.87 2.05 -4.68
C THR A 139 6.59 2.68 -5.24
N GLU A 140 6.58 3.98 -5.55
CA GLU A 140 5.37 4.70 -5.97
C GLU A 140 4.78 4.19 -7.31
N PRO A 141 5.59 3.94 -8.37
CA PRO A 141 5.05 3.40 -9.63
C PRO A 141 4.45 2.00 -9.46
N ALA A 142 5.13 1.13 -8.72
CA ALA A 142 4.67 -0.23 -8.44
C ALA A 142 3.36 -0.22 -7.64
N LEU A 143 3.28 0.61 -6.60
CA LEU A 143 2.08 0.74 -5.77
C LEU A 143 0.89 1.29 -6.56
N THR A 144 1.13 2.31 -7.40
CA THR A 144 0.09 2.90 -8.25
C THR A 144 -0.45 1.89 -9.25
N PHE A 145 0.43 1.09 -9.86
CA PHE A 145 0.04 0.00 -10.76
C PHE A 145 -0.84 -1.02 -10.03
N VAL A 146 -0.39 -1.53 -8.88
CA VAL A 146 -1.11 -2.54 -8.09
C VAL A 146 -2.48 -2.01 -7.66
N ASP A 147 -2.56 -0.79 -7.14
CA ASP A 147 -3.82 -0.17 -6.73
C ASP A 147 -4.81 -0.02 -7.88
N THR A 148 -4.32 0.44 -9.04
CA THR A 148 -5.15 0.62 -10.24
C THR A 148 -5.62 -0.73 -10.78
N ALA A 149 -4.72 -1.72 -10.87
CA ALA A 149 -5.06 -3.05 -11.34
C ALA A 149 -6.09 -3.75 -10.45
N LEU A 150 -6.00 -3.58 -9.13
CA LEU A 150 -6.98 -4.09 -8.17
C LEU A 150 -8.34 -3.42 -8.33
N LYS A 151 -8.37 -2.10 -8.45
CA LYS A 151 -9.61 -1.35 -8.70
C LYS A 151 -10.29 -1.78 -10.00
N LEU A 152 -9.51 -1.96 -11.07
CA LEU A 152 -10.04 -2.43 -12.37
C LEU A 152 -10.60 -3.86 -12.27
N ASN A 153 -9.91 -4.75 -11.57
CA ASN A 153 -10.39 -6.11 -11.34
C ASN A 153 -11.69 -6.10 -10.50
N GLN A 154 -11.76 -5.29 -9.44
CA GLN A 154 -12.98 -5.15 -8.64
C GLN A 154 -14.15 -4.54 -9.41
N ALA A 155 -13.90 -3.52 -10.24
CA ALA A 155 -14.95 -2.80 -10.96
C ALA A 155 -15.51 -3.60 -12.14
N TYR A 156 -14.67 -4.37 -12.83
CA TYR A 156 -15.05 -5.02 -14.09
C TYR A 156 -14.93 -6.55 -14.06
N GLY A 157 -14.45 -7.14 -12.96
CA GLY A 157 -14.19 -8.58 -12.86
C GLY A 157 -13.07 -9.08 -13.78
N VAL A 158 -12.29 -8.17 -14.37
CA VAL A 158 -11.27 -8.52 -15.36
C VAL A 158 -9.99 -8.97 -14.65
N ASN A 159 -9.57 -10.18 -14.97
CA ASN A 159 -8.29 -10.73 -14.51
C ASN A 159 -7.14 -10.04 -15.25
N ASN A 160 -6.25 -9.39 -14.50
CA ASN A 160 -5.05 -8.76 -15.05
C ASN A 160 -3.87 -9.73 -14.94
N SER A 161 -3.41 -10.27 -16.07
CA SER A 161 -2.30 -11.23 -16.11
C SER A 161 -0.98 -10.64 -15.58
N LEU A 162 -0.78 -9.33 -15.71
CA LEU A 162 0.39 -8.64 -15.15
C LEU A 162 0.29 -8.58 -13.62
N LEU A 163 -0.90 -8.31 -13.08
CA LEU A 163 -1.12 -8.35 -11.64
C LEU A 163 -0.91 -9.78 -11.09
N ASP A 164 -1.40 -10.79 -11.81
CA ASP A 164 -1.20 -12.19 -11.43
C ASP A 164 0.29 -12.58 -11.49
N ALA A 165 1.07 -12.05 -12.43
CA ALA A 165 2.54 -12.26 -12.47
C ALA A 165 3.29 -11.53 -11.36
N LEU A 166 2.78 -10.40 -10.89
CA LEU A 166 3.37 -9.62 -9.80
C LEU A 166 3.06 -10.20 -8.42
N VAL A 167 1.98 -10.95 -8.25
CA VAL A 167 1.54 -11.42 -6.94
C VAL A 167 1.84 -12.91 -6.80
N SER A 168 2.50 -13.29 -5.70
CA SER A 168 2.81 -14.69 -5.40
C SER A 168 1.60 -15.33 -4.73
N ASP A 169 1.39 -16.62 -4.97
CA ASP A 169 0.41 -17.41 -4.23
C ASP A 169 0.73 -17.46 -2.72
N ASN A 170 2.02 -17.38 -2.37
CA ASN A 170 2.44 -17.27 -0.98
C ASN A 170 2.43 -15.80 -0.52
N GLN A 171 1.59 -15.51 0.47
CA GLN A 171 1.44 -14.19 1.07
C GLN A 171 2.76 -13.62 1.65
N GLN A 172 3.67 -14.48 2.11
CA GLN A 172 4.94 -14.06 2.68
C GLN A 172 5.85 -13.35 1.67
N PHE A 173 5.68 -13.62 0.38
CA PHE A 173 6.45 -13.00 -0.71
C PHE A 173 5.70 -11.84 -1.37
N ASN A 174 4.61 -11.38 -0.78
CA ASN A 174 3.85 -10.24 -1.30
C ASN A 174 4.16 -8.94 -0.55
N GLY A 175 5.29 -8.87 0.16
CA GLY A 175 5.74 -7.63 0.79
C GLY A 175 5.97 -6.51 -0.23
N LEU A 176 5.96 -5.25 0.21
CA LEU A 176 6.18 -4.09 -0.66
C LEU A 176 7.48 -4.23 -1.45
N GLY A 177 8.57 -4.64 -0.80
CA GLY A 177 9.86 -4.86 -1.48
C GLY A 177 9.79 -5.90 -2.59
N ASP A 178 9.12 -7.04 -2.34
CA ASP A 178 9.01 -8.13 -3.32
C ASP A 178 8.17 -7.74 -4.53
N LEU A 179 7.06 -7.02 -4.30
CA LEU A 179 6.21 -6.50 -5.36
C LEU A 179 6.97 -5.50 -6.22
N VAL A 180 7.74 -4.63 -5.60
CA VAL A 180 8.57 -3.63 -6.27
C VAL A 180 9.65 -4.29 -7.11
N HIS A 181 10.39 -5.27 -6.56
CA HIS A 181 11.41 -5.99 -7.32
C HIS A 181 10.82 -6.75 -8.52
N ARG A 182 9.67 -7.40 -8.36
CA ARG A 182 8.99 -8.08 -9.48
C ARG A 182 8.47 -7.09 -10.51
N TYR A 183 7.95 -5.95 -10.07
CA TYR A 183 7.52 -4.87 -10.95
C TYR A 183 8.69 -4.33 -11.78
N ASP A 184 9.84 -4.06 -11.15
CA ASP A 184 11.03 -3.60 -11.85
C ASP A 184 11.56 -4.63 -12.83
N ASN A 185 11.63 -5.92 -12.45
CA ASN A 185 12.06 -6.99 -13.36
C ASN A 185 11.12 -7.13 -14.57
N LEU A 186 9.81 -7.05 -14.34
CA LEU A 186 8.81 -7.10 -15.40
C LEU A 186 8.93 -5.87 -16.31
N ARG A 187 9.10 -4.68 -15.73
CA ARG A 187 9.30 -3.42 -16.46
C ARG A 187 10.60 -3.42 -17.25
N GLN A 188 11.69 -3.98 -16.72
CA GLN A 188 12.95 -4.11 -17.45
C GLN A 188 12.81 -5.11 -18.60
N THR A 189 12.11 -6.21 -18.40
CA THR A 189 11.90 -7.21 -19.45
C THR A 189 11.02 -6.66 -20.57
N LEU A 190 9.89 -6.03 -20.23
CA LEU A 190 9.03 -5.34 -21.21
C LEU A 190 9.71 -4.12 -21.83
N GLY A 191 10.49 -3.40 -21.02
CA GLY A 191 11.28 -2.25 -21.43
C GLY A 191 12.39 -2.64 -22.39
N ASN A 192 13.01 -3.81 -22.24
CA ASN A 192 13.98 -4.35 -23.20
C ASN A 192 13.28 -4.75 -24.50
N LEU A 193 12.08 -5.34 -24.43
CA LEU A 193 11.24 -5.59 -25.61
C LEU A 193 10.78 -4.30 -26.32
N GLN A 194 10.58 -3.20 -25.58
CA GLN A 194 10.15 -1.91 -26.14
C GLN A 194 11.30 -0.94 -26.43
N ALA A 195 12.49 -1.14 -25.87
CA ALA A 195 13.69 -0.33 -26.11
C ALA A 195 14.28 -0.60 -27.49
N GLU A 196 14.01 -1.75 -28.10
CA GLU A 196 14.19 -1.95 -29.55
C GLU A 196 13.28 -1.03 -30.40
N ALA A 197 12.26 -0.38 -29.80
CA ALA A 197 11.29 0.46 -30.50
C ALA A 197 11.22 1.93 -30.04
N ARG A 198 11.75 2.35 -28.87
CA ARG A 198 11.79 3.78 -28.47
C ARG A 198 12.76 4.08 -27.32
N ALA A 199 13.84 4.80 -27.64
CA ALA A 199 14.72 5.40 -26.65
C ALA A 199 14.10 6.68 -26.06
N THR A 200 13.38 6.55 -24.95
CA THR A 200 13.06 7.67 -24.06
C THR A 200 13.36 7.24 -22.64
N GLN A 201 14.48 7.69 -22.10
CA GLN A 201 14.88 7.42 -20.73
C GLN A 201 13.88 8.08 -19.77
N HIS A 202 13.30 7.26 -18.90
CA HIS A 202 12.31 7.72 -17.93
C HIS A 202 12.99 8.28 -16.69
N THR A 203 13.30 9.57 -16.70
CA THR A 203 13.72 10.31 -15.52
C THR A 203 12.53 10.41 -14.56
N TYR A 204 12.59 9.66 -13.47
CA TYR A 204 11.59 9.77 -12.41
C TYR A 204 11.73 11.14 -11.73
N ALA A 205 10.66 11.91 -11.72
CA ALA A 205 10.60 13.23 -11.13
C ALA A 205 9.41 13.29 -10.17
N VAL A 206 9.68 13.43 -8.88
CA VAL A 206 8.62 13.64 -7.90
C VAL A 206 8.29 15.12 -7.88
N ARG A 207 7.07 15.45 -8.29
CA ARG A 207 6.52 16.79 -8.10
C ARG A 207 5.92 16.85 -6.70
N LEU A 208 6.68 17.38 -5.77
CA LEU A 208 6.22 17.59 -4.41
C LEU A 208 5.72 19.02 -4.29
N ASN A 209 4.40 19.18 -4.20
CA ASN A 209 3.86 20.41 -3.64
C ASN A 209 4.17 20.37 -2.13
N ALA A 210 4.89 21.35 -1.59
CA ALA A 210 5.25 21.38 -0.16
C ALA A 210 4.03 21.60 0.77
N ARG A 211 2.82 21.74 0.22
CA ARG A 211 1.57 21.84 0.96
C ARG A 211 1.02 20.47 1.34
N ALA A 212 0.59 20.32 2.59
CA ALA A 212 -0.13 19.15 3.12
C ALA A 212 -1.45 18.94 2.38
#